data_AF-A0A4Q5R0R6-F1
#
_entry.id   AF-A0A4Q5R0R6-F1
#
_cell.length_a   1.000
_cell.length_b   1.000
_cell.length_c   1.000
_cell.angle_alpha   90.00
_cell.angle_beta   90.00
_cell.angle_gamma   90.00
#
_symmetry.space_group_name_H-M   'P 1'
#
loop_
_entity.id
_entity.type
_entity.pdbx_description
1 polymer ?
#
loop_
_entity_poly.entity_id
_entity_poly.type
_entity_poly.pdbx_seq_one_letter_code
_entity_poly.pdbx_strand_id
1 'polypeptide(L)'
;DMAVEQYRQGKAPYIMVSGGHVHPSKTRYCEAVEMQKYLVNRHQIPANAIIIEPHARHTTTNLRNAARLVYLFGIPDHQRIMIVTDVFQSTYIPMMSGRFMDELGYLPYRGLERNRDGRITFLPDRAALRINPYDPLDP
;
A
#
# COMPACT_ATOMS: atom_id res chain seq x y z
N ASP A 1 7.04 -2.18 12.38
CA ASP A 1 6.89 -3.25 13.39
C ASP A 1 5.65 -4.10 13.21
N MET A 2 4.44 -3.53 13.16
CA MET A 2 3.21 -4.32 12.95
C MET A 2 3.27 -5.18 11.66
N ALA A 3 3.81 -4.65 10.56
CA ALA A 3 3.95 -5.41 9.31
C ALA A 3 4.91 -6.62 9.46
N VAL A 4 5.96 -6.45 10.26
CA VAL A 4 6.92 -7.52 10.58
C VAL A 4 6.25 -8.63 11.38
N GLU A 5 5.41 -8.27 12.34
CA GLU A 5 4.65 -9.24 13.13
C GLU A 5 3.73 -10.09 12.23
N GLN A 6 2.96 -9.44 11.35
CA GLN A 6 2.05 -10.15 10.44
C GLN A 6 2.81 -11.08 9.48
N TYR A 7 3.94 -10.62 8.95
CA TYR A 7 4.82 -11.43 8.11
C TYR A 7 5.36 -12.65 8.85
N ARG A 8 5.88 -12.47 10.08
CA ARG A 8 6.42 -13.56 10.90
C ARG A 8 5.36 -14.55 11.36
N GLN A 9 4.10 -14.11 11.48
CA GLN A 9 2.94 -14.98 11.73
C GLN A 9 2.47 -15.74 10.48
N GLY A 10 3.13 -15.56 9.32
CA GLY A 10 2.75 -16.21 8.07
C GLY A 10 1.45 -15.69 7.46
N LYS A 11 0.97 -14.51 7.88
CA LYS A 11 -0.30 -13.93 7.41
C LYS A 11 -0.20 -13.40 5.98
N ALA A 12 1.00 -13.07 5.51
CA ALA A 12 1.28 -12.66 4.15
C ALA A 12 2.72 -13.05 3.75
N PRO A 13 2.95 -13.48 2.50
CA PRO A 13 4.28 -13.87 2.02
C PRO A 13 5.19 -12.69 1.66
N TYR A 14 4.63 -11.49 1.52
CA TYR A 14 5.36 -10.26 1.15
C TYR A 14 4.94 -9.08 2.02
N ILE A 15 5.86 -8.14 2.21
CA ILE A 15 5.58 -6.83 2.79
C ILE A 15 5.71 -5.78 1.68
N MET A 16 4.65 -5.00 1.46
CA MET A 16 4.70 -3.84 0.57
C MET A 16 4.90 -2.57 1.40
N VAL A 17 5.94 -1.81 1.09
CA VAL A 17 6.20 -0.49 1.70
C VAL A 17 5.92 0.58 0.66
N SER A 18 5.05 1.53 1.00
CA SER A 18 4.52 2.53 0.07
C SER A 18 4.67 3.93 0.66
N GLY A 19 5.26 4.84 -0.11
CA GLY A 19 5.52 6.22 0.29
C GLY A 19 6.65 6.88 -0.50
N GLY A 20 6.39 8.08 -1.02
CA GLY A 20 7.33 8.88 -1.80
C GLY A 20 8.24 9.77 -0.96
N HIS A 21 8.54 10.96 -1.48
CA HIS A 21 9.45 11.94 -0.85
C HIS A 21 8.64 13.03 -0.11
N VAL A 22 7.73 12.60 0.77
CA VAL A 22 6.66 13.47 1.29
C VAL A 22 6.99 14.05 2.66
N HIS A 23 7.62 13.28 3.56
CA HIS A 23 7.92 13.73 4.92
C HIS A 23 9.40 13.57 5.31
N PRO A 24 10.14 14.67 5.47
CA PRO A 24 9.83 16.03 5.02
C PRO A 24 9.66 16.17 3.48
N SER A 25 8.90 17.16 3.04
CA SER A 25 8.60 17.35 1.61
C SER A 25 9.88 17.63 0.81
N LYS A 26 10.07 16.93 -0.31
CA LYS A 26 11.26 17.03 -1.18
C LYS A 26 12.58 16.66 -0.48
N THR A 27 12.56 15.81 0.55
CA THR A 27 13.84 15.29 1.06
C THR A 27 14.52 14.42 0.02
N ARG A 28 15.83 14.22 0.21
CA ARG A 28 16.61 13.23 -0.55
C ARG A 28 16.14 11.79 -0.30
N TYR A 29 15.32 11.54 0.73
CA TYR A 29 14.99 10.20 1.20
C TYR A 29 13.56 9.82 0.80
N CYS A 30 13.43 8.72 0.06
CA CYS A 30 12.15 8.10 -0.23
C CYS A 30 11.70 7.27 0.98
N GLU A 31 10.50 7.53 1.49
CA GLU A 31 9.94 6.84 2.65
C GLU A 31 9.95 5.31 2.46
N ALA A 32 9.51 4.82 1.30
CA ALA A 32 9.48 3.38 1.01
C ALA A 32 10.88 2.74 1.01
N VAL A 33 11.89 3.46 0.53
CA VAL A 33 13.29 2.99 0.54
C VAL A 33 13.84 2.93 1.96
N GLU A 34 13.58 3.95 2.77
CA GLU A 34 14.02 3.94 4.19
C GLU A 34 13.28 2.88 5.00
N MET A 35 11.98 2.65 4.72
CA MET A 35 11.23 1.53 5.31
C MET A 35 11.84 0.18 4.94
N GLN A 36 12.24 -0.04 3.69
CA GLN A 36 12.92 -1.28 3.29
C GLN A 36 14.23 -1.47 4.07
N LYS A 37 15.09 -0.44 4.11
CA LYS A 37 16.35 -0.49 4.87
C LYS A 37 16.11 -0.83 6.34
N TYR A 38 15.09 -0.22 6.94
CA TYR A 38 14.70 -0.51 8.32
C TYR A 38 14.28 -1.98 8.49
N LEU A 39 13.41 -2.51 7.62
CA LEU A 39 12.95 -3.90 7.69
C LEU A 39 14.11 -4.91 7.52
N VAL A 40 15.04 -4.64 6.61
CA VAL A 40 16.21 -5.49 6.38
C VAL A 40 17.18 -5.39 7.57
N ASN A 41 17.65 -4.19 7.90
CA ASN A 41 18.73 -4.01 8.86
C ASN A 41 18.29 -4.29 10.30
N ARG A 42 17.09 -3.83 10.69
CA ARG A 42 16.60 -3.96 12.07
C ARG A 42 15.90 -5.28 12.33
N HIS A 43 15.10 -5.74 11.38
CA HIS A 43 14.19 -6.88 11.55
C HIS A 43 14.62 -8.13 10.79
N GLN A 44 15.70 -8.05 10.00
CA GLN A 44 16.25 -9.18 9.25
C GLN A 44 15.21 -9.81 8.31
N ILE A 45 14.29 -8.99 7.79
CA ILE A 45 13.37 -9.42 6.74
C ILE A 45 14.17 -9.56 5.44
N PRO A 46 14.05 -10.70 4.72
CA PRO A 46 14.71 -10.87 3.43
C PRO A 46 14.30 -9.75 2.46
N ALA A 47 15.28 -9.13 1.79
CA ALA A 47 14.99 -8.02 0.87
C ALA A 47 14.07 -8.44 -0.30
N ASN A 48 14.14 -9.70 -0.73
CA ASN A 48 13.28 -10.28 -1.77
C ASN A 48 11.84 -10.56 -1.29
N ALA A 49 11.56 -10.43 0.02
CA ALA A 49 10.20 -10.47 0.57
C ALA A 49 9.56 -9.08 0.67
N ILE A 50 10.29 -8.02 0.29
CA ILE A 50 9.85 -6.62 0.41
C ILE A 50 9.64 -6.02 -0.98
N ILE A 51 8.44 -5.49 -1.22
CA ILE A 51 8.09 -4.76 -2.43
C ILE A 51 8.08 -3.26 -2.10
N ILE A 52 8.81 -2.46 -2.88
CA ILE A 52 8.90 -1.01 -2.71
C ILE A 52 7.96 -0.31 -3.69
N GLU A 53 7.15 0.61 -3.18
CA GLU A 53 6.33 1.54 -3.95
C GLU A 53 6.74 2.98 -3.59
N PRO A 54 7.55 3.66 -4.43
CA PRO A 54 8.20 4.93 -4.07
C PRO A 54 7.46 6.18 -4.58
N HIS A 55 6.28 6.06 -5.18
CA HIS A 55 5.63 7.14 -5.92
C HIS A 55 4.44 7.76 -5.19
N ALA A 56 3.78 7.02 -4.30
CA ALA A 56 2.57 7.49 -3.66
C ALA A 56 2.81 8.64 -2.66
N ARG A 57 1.82 9.54 -2.59
CA ARG A 57 1.87 10.77 -1.76
C ARG A 57 0.73 10.91 -0.77
N HIS A 58 -0.33 10.13 -0.99
CA HIS A 58 -1.57 10.13 -0.22
C HIS A 58 -2.07 8.69 -0.07
N THR A 59 -2.95 8.47 0.91
CA THR A 59 -3.62 7.17 1.13
C THR A 59 -4.30 6.64 -0.13
N THR A 60 -4.92 7.50 -0.94
CA THR A 60 -5.56 7.15 -2.21
C THR A 60 -4.56 6.56 -3.21
N THR A 61 -3.44 7.25 -3.41
CA THR A 61 -2.34 6.79 -4.28
C THR A 61 -1.60 5.57 -3.72
N ASN A 62 -1.50 5.43 -2.39
CA ASN A 62 -0.91 4.23 -1.77
C ASN A 62 -1.73 2.98 -2.14
N LEU A 63 -3.05 3.03 -1.94
CA LEU A 63 -3.94 1.91 -2.25
C LEU A 63 -4.02 1.63 -3.75
N ARG A 64 -4.04 2.69 -4.59
CA ARG A 64 -3.98 2.56 -6.06
C ARG A 64 -2.71 1.84 -6.50
N ASN A 65 -1.55 2.33 -6.07
CA ASN A 65 -0.26 1.79 -6.51
C ASN A 65 -0.07 0.36 -5.96
N ALA A 66 -0.51 0.09 -4.73
CA ALA A 66 -0.52 -1.26 -4.18
C ALA A 66 -1.36 -2.25 -5.02
N ALA A 67 -2.55 -1.83 -5.46
CA ALA A 67 -3.38 -2.64 -6.35
C ALA A 67 -2.70 -2.88 -7.71
N ARG A 68 -2.02 -1.88 -8.28
CA ARG A 68 -1.25 -2.06 -9.53
C ARG A 68 -0.11 -3.06 -9.39
N LEU A 69 0.62 -3.03 -8.27
CA LEU A 69 1.74 -3.93 -8.03
C LEU A 69 1.31 -5.40 -7.95
N VAL A 70 0.08 -5.69 -7.52
CA VAL A 70 -0.48 -7.06 -7.61
C VAL A 70 -0.47 -7.54 -9.06
N TYR A 71 -1.01 -6.75 -9.98
CA TYR A 71 -1.06 -7.11 -11.39
C TYR A 71 0.33 -7.14 -12.04
N LEU A 72 1.18 -6.16 -11.71
CA LEU A 72 2.54 -6.06 -12.27
C LEU A 72 3.40 -7.28 -11.92
N PHE A 73 3.29 -7.78 -10.69
CA PHE A 73 4.06 -8.95 -10.22
C PHE A 73 3.35 -10.28 -10.42
N GLY A 74 2.18 -10.30 -11.05
CA GLY A 74 1.41 -11.54 -11.24
C GLY A 74 0.94 -12.18 -9.94
N ILE A 75 0.79 -11.38 -8.86
CA ILE A 75 0.20 -11.86 -7.61
C ILE A 75 -1.28 -12.17 -7.89
N PRO A 76 -1.82 -13.31 -7.41
CA PRO A 76 -3.22 -13.65 -7.69
C PRO A 76 -4.18 -12.58 -7.12
N ASP A 77 -5.01 -12.00 -7.99
CA ASP A 77 -5.90 -10.87 -7.71
C ASP A 77 -7.14 -11.22 -6.88
N HIS A 78 -7.32 -12.51 -6.57
CA HIS A 78 -8.29 -13.00 -5.58
C HIS A 78 -7.72 -13.06 -4.16
N GLN A 79 -6.43 -12.76 -3.96
CA GLN A 79 -5.82 -12.63 -2.64
C GLN A 79 -6.00 -11.22 -2.10
N ARG A 80 -6.30 -11.12 -0.80
CA ARG A 80 -6.56 -9.83 -0.14
C ARG A 80 -5.26 -9.16 0.28
N ILE A 81 -5.15 -7.87 0.03
CA ILE A 81 -4.08 -7.01 0.57
C ILE A 81 -4.49 -6.59 1.98
N MET A 82 -3.58 -6.77 2.95
CA MET A 82 -3.75 -6.27 4.32
C MET A 82 -3.12 -4.88 4.47
N ILE A 83 -3.92 -3.92 4.93
CA ILE A 83 -3.43 -2.57 5.23
C ILE A 83 -2.88 -2.56 6.65
N VAL A 84 -1.60 -2.24 6.76
CA VAL A 84 -0.92 -2.03 8.04
C VAL A 84 -0.59 -0.55 8.16
N THR A 85 -1.35 0.17 8.97
CA THR A 85 -1.14 1.59 9.29
C THR A 85 -1.55 1.88 10.74
N ASP A 86 -1.32 3.10 11.21
CA ASP A 86 -1.74 3.54 12.53
C ASP A 86 -3.27 3.45 12.73
N VAL A 87 -3.68 3.42 14.00
CA VAL A 87 -5.08 3.19 14.40
C VAL A 87 -6.03 4.29 13.87
N PHE A 88 -5.55 5.54 13.79
CA PHE A 88 -6.35 6.65 13.30
C PHE A 88 -6.58 6.50 11.80
N GLN A 89 -5.53 6.31 11.01
CA GLN A 89 -5.65 6.07 9.57
C GLN A 89 -6.50 4.84 9.26
N SER A 90 -6.34 3.75 10.02
CA SER A 90 -7.18 2.55 9.87
C SER A 90 -8.67 2.89 10.04
N THR A 91 -9.03 3.76 10.96
CA THR A 91 -10.46 4.11 11.16
C THR A 91 -11.05 4.87 9.97
N TYR A 92 -10.26 5.72 9.32
CA TYR A 92 -10.76 6.58 8.24
C TYR A 92 -10.80 5.91 6.87
N ILE A 93 -9.91 4.97 6.55
CA ILE A 93 -9.81 4.35 5.22
C ILE A 93 -11.16 3.83 4.68
N PRO A 94 -12.01 3.13 5.45
CA PRO A 94 -13.33 2.70 4.98
C PRO A 94 -14.29 3.85 4.61
N MET A 95 -14.08 5.03 5.18
CA MET A 95 -14.89 6.23 4.92
C MET A 95 -14.35 7.09 3.77
N MET A 96 -13.20 6.71 3.18
CA MET A 96 -12.52 7.54 2.18
C MET A 96 -13.06 7.36 0.75
N SER A 97 -14.09 6.55 0.50
CA SER A 97 -14.60 6.27 -0.86
C SER A 97 -14.90 7.55 -1.66
N GLY A 98 -15.49 8.57 -1.04
CA GLY A 98 -15.70 9.89 -1.67
C GLY A 98 -14.40 10.53 -2.15
N ARG A 99 -13.36 10.54 -1.30
CA ARG A 99 -12.05 11.09 -1.64
C ARG A 99 -11.35 10.32 -2.77
N PHE A 100 -11.54 9.00 -2.86
CA PHE A 100 -11.06 8.22 -4.01
C PHE A 100 -11.75 8.65 -5.31
N MET A 101 -13.06 8.88 -5.26
CA MET A 101 -13.80 9.37 -6.43
C MET A 101 -13.38 10.79 -6.80
N ASP A 102 -13.15 11.68 -5.84
CA ASP A 102 -12.74 13.06 -6.10
C ASP A 102 -11.31 13.14 -6.67
N GLU A 103 -10.37 12.36 -6.13
CA GLU A 103 -8.95 12.42 -6.54
C GLU A 103 -8.61 11.53 -7.74
N LEU A 104 -9.23 10.34 -7.87
CA LEU A 104 -8.92 9.36 -8.92
C LEU A 104 -10.05 9.19 -9.94
N GLY A 105 -11.31 9.44 -9.54
CA GLY A 105 -12.49 9.16 -10.38
C GLY A 105 -12.91 7.69 -10.39
N TYR A 106 -12.33 6.84 -9.54
CA TYR A 106 -12.63 5.41 -9.42
C TYR A 106 -12.13 4.84 -8.08
N LEU A 107 -12.60 3.64 -7.72
CA LEU A 107 -12.07 2.87 -6.60
C LEU A 107 -11.02 1.86 -7.11
N PRO A 108 -9.77 1.88 -6.63
CA PRO A 108 -8.74 0.92 -7.03
C PRO A 108 -8.86 -0.43 -6.31
N TYR A 109 -9.95 -0.64 -5.57
CA TYR A 109 -10.16 -1.80 -4.71
C TYR A 109 -11.63 -2.26 -4.72
N ARG A 110 -11.84 -3.51 -4.30
CA ARG A 110 -13.13 -4.13 -3.99
C ARG A 110 -13.13 -4.71 -2.59
N GLY A 111 -14.32 -4.84 -2.01
CA GLY A 111 -14.52 -5.55 -0.76
C GLY A 111 -13.66 -5.05 0.38
N LEU A 112 -13.43 -3.74 0.49
CA LEU A 112 -12.69 -3.14 1.60
C LEU A 112 -13.45 -3.40 2.90
N GLU A 113 -12.84 -4.17 3.81
CA GLU A 113 -13.51 -4.58 5.05
C GLU A 113 -12.52 -4.76 6.19
N ARG A 114 -13.04 -4.76 7.42
CA ARG A 114 -12.28 -5.16 8.60
C ARG A 114 -12.47 -6.67 8.82
N ASN A 115 -11.38 -7.43 8.79
CA ASN A 115 -11.42 -8.87 9.02
C ASN A 115 -11.63 -9.19 10.52
N ARG A 116 -11.75 -10.49 10.84
CA ARG A 116 -11.97 -10.96 12.23
C ARG A 116 -10.86 -10.56 13.20
N ASP A 117 -9.63 -10.40 12.71
CA ASP A 117 -8.47 -9.96 13.49
C ASP A 117 -8.42 -8.42 13.66
N GLY A 118 -9.49 -7.72 13.25
CA GLY A 118 -9.58 -6.26 13.31
C GLY A 118 -8.69 -5.54 12.30
N ARG A 119 -8.11 -6.24 11.31
CA ARG A 119 -7.27 -5.65 10.26
C ARG A 119 -8.08 -5.26 9.05
N ILE A 120 -7.72 -4.15 8.42
CA ILE A 120 -8.36 -3.74 7.18
C ILE A 120 -7.73 -4.48 6.02
N THR A 121 -8.56 -5.02 5.16
CA THR A 121 -8.13 -5.73 3.97
C THR A 121 -8.97 -5.32 2.78
N PHE A 122 -8.44 -5.49 1.57
CA PHE A 122 -9.17 -5.27 0.33
C PHE A 122 -8.73 -6.21 -0.78
N LEU A 123 -9.56 -6.39 -1.80
CA LEU A 123 -9.20 -7.03 -3.06
C LEU A 123 -8.79 -5.97 -4.08
N PRO A 124 -7.72 -6.15 -4.86
CA PRO A 124 -7.37 -5.22 -5.92
C PRO A 124 -8.46 -5.18 -7.01
N ASP A 125 -8.63 -4.01 -7.62
CA ASP A 125 -9.53 -3.80 -8.77
C ASP A 125 -8.73 -3.38 -10.00
N ARG A 126 -9.12 -3.86 -11.18
CA ARG A 126 -8.46 -3.51 -12.46
C ARG A 126 -8.64 -2.04 -12.83
N ALA A 127 -9.62 -1.34 -12.28
CA ALA A 127 -9.74 0.11 -12.38
C ALA A 127 -8.46 0.83 -11.92
N ALA A 128 -7.69 0.24 -11.00
CA ALA A 128 -6.39 0.74 -10.58
C ALA A 128 -5.41 0.93 -11.75
N LEU A 129 -5.51 0.13 -12.83
CA LEU A 129 -4.62 0.18 -13.99
C LEU A 129 -4.87 1.40 -14.90
N ARG A 130 -5.90 2.20 -14.64
CA ARG A 130 -6.11 3.46 -15.35
C ARG A 130 -4.94 4.41 -15.07
N ILE A 131 -4.29 4.87 -16.13
CA ILE A 131 -3.25 5.90 -16.06
C ILE A 131 -3.93 7.27 -15.97
N ASN A 132 -3.47 8.11 -15.04
CA ASN A 132 -3.84 9.50 -14.91
C ASN A 132 -2.79 10.38 -15.61
N PRO A 133 -3.07 10.89 -16.83
CA PRO A 133 -2.11 11.70 -17.57
C PRO A 133 -1.79 13.06 -16.91
N TYR A 134 -2.57 13.47 -15.90
CA TYR A 134 -2.38 14.72 -15.17
C TYR A 134 -1.59 14.56 -13.86
N ASP A 135 -1.30 13.33 -13.43
CA ASP A 135 -0.46 13.05 -12.27
C ASP A 135 0.94 12.62 -12.76
N PRO A 136 1.95 13.51 -12.74
CA PRO A 136 3.29 13.22 -13.28
C PRO A 136 4.05 12.15 -12.49
N LEU A 137 3.53 11.74 -11.32
CA LEU A 137 4.06 10.66 -10.50
C LEU A 137 3.17 9.41 -10.54
N ASP A 138 2.21 9.35 -11.46
CA ASP A 138 1.45 8.14 -11.71
C ASP A 138 2.34 7.13 -12.47
N PRO A 139 2.72 6.00 -11.85
CA PRO A 139 3.63 5.03 -12.48
C PRO A 139 2.96 4.23 -13.60
#